data_AF-A0A8F1MAN0-F1
#
_entry.id   AF-A0A8F1MAN0-F1
#
_cell.length_a   1.000
_cell.length_b   1.000
_cell.length_c   1.000
_cell.angle_alpha   90.00
_cell.angle_beta   90.00
_cell.angle_gamma   90.00
#
_symmetry.space_group_name_H-M   'P 1'
#
loop_
_entity.id
_entity.type
_entity.pdbx_description
1 polymer ?
#
loop_
_entity_poly.entity_id
_entity_poly.type
_entity_poly.pdbx_seq_one_letter_code
_entity_poly.pdbx_strand_id
1 'polypeptide(L)' 'MDAEESEIYQAINSFPGSGRRFEKLAENLYSDYGHHPVEIQATLQMAKELSNDVVLVYQPHQNVRQHEIIGQYTKRYFP' A
#
# COMPACT_ATOMS: atom_id res chain seq x y z
N MET A 1 10.57 17.88 23.01
CA MET A 1 11.26 18.31 21.77
C MET A 1 10.19 19.03 21.01
N ASP A 2 10.24 20.36 21.04
CA ASP A 2 9.12 21.19 20.60
C ASP A 2 9.48 21.65 19.19
N ALA A 3 8.89 20.98 18.20
CA ALA A 3 9.01 21.38 16.80
C ALA A 3 7.96 22.46 16.51
N GLU A 4 8.34 23.48 15.76
CA GLU A 4 7.41 24.53 15.34
C GLU A 4 6.39 23.98 14.32
N GLU A 5 5.17 24.52 14.30
CA GLU A 5 4.11 24.03 13.42
C GLU A 5 4.51 24.06 11.93
N SER A 6 5.27 25.10 11.54
CA SER A 6 5.82 25.25 10.19
C SER A 6 6.80 24.14 9.82
N GLU A 7 7.62 23.68 10.77
CA GLU A 7 8.57 22.58 10.56
C GLU A 7 7.84 21.26 10.35
N ILE A 8 6.73 21.03 11.05
CA ILE A 8 5.88 19.85 10.89
C ILE A 8 5.26 19.82 9.49
N TYR A 9 4.66 20.92 9.04
CA TYR A 9 4.09 20.99 7.69
C TYR A 9 5.15 20.80 6.61
N GLN A 10 6.32 21.42 6.77
CA GLN A 10 7.41 21.28 5.82
C GLN A 10 7.87 19.82 5.74
N ALA A 11 8.04 19.15 6.88
CA ALA A 11 8.45 17.75 6.93
C ALA A 11 7.43 16.82 6.26
N ILE A 12 6.13 16.99 6.52
CA ILE A 12 5.07 16.16 5.92
C ILE A 12 4.99 16.39 4.41
N ASN A 13 5.00 17.64 3.96
CA ASN A 13 4.87 17.97 2.54
C ASN A 13 6.10 17.59 1.70
N SER A 14 7.28 17.52 2.33
CA SER A 14 8.54 17.13 1.67
C SER A 14 8.89 15.65 1.85
N PHE A 15 8.04 14.87 2.54
CA PHE A 15 8.31 13.46 2.79
C PHE A 15 8.38 12.70 1.46
N PRO A 16 9.54 12.12 1.10
CA PRO A 16 9.72 11.48 -0.21
C PRO A 16 9.01 10.12 -0.31
N GLY A 17 8.31 9.70 0.74
CA GLY A 17 7.79 8.35 0.88
C GLY A 17 8.81 7.40 1.51
N SER A 18 8.44 6.13 1.53
CA SER A 18 9.32 5.03 1.96
C SER A 18 9.37 4.00 0.85
N GLY A 19 10.54 3.38 0.66
CA GLY A 19 10.71 2.34 -0.36
C GLY A 19 9.67 1.24 -0.20
N ARG A 20 9.09 0.81 -1.31
CA ARG A 20 8.02 -0.21 -1.35
C ARG A 20 6.77 0.14 -0.53
N ARG A 21 6.43 1.42 -0.37
CA ARG A 21 5.14 1.87 0.19
C ARG A 21 4.46 2.79 -0.80
N PHE A 22 3.54 2.23 -1.57
CA PHE A 22 2.93 2.86 -2.76
C PHE A 22 3.95 3.61 -3.63
N GLU A 23 5.10 2.97 -3.84
CA GLU A 23 6.24 3.55 -4.52
C GLU A 23 6.03 3.53 -6.02
N LYS A 24 6.11 4.69 -6.68
CA LYS A 24 6.02 4.80 -8.13
C LYS A 24 7.35 4.39 -8.77
N LEU A 25 7.37 3.25 -9.46
CA LEU A 25 8.56 2.75 -10.17
C LEU A 25 8.63 3.27 -11.62
N ALA A 26 7.47 3.41 -12.26
CA ALA A 26 7.31 3.99 -13.60
C ALA A 26 5.90 4.58 -13.75
N GLU A 27 5.57 5.10 -14.93
CA GLU A 27 4.19 5.49 -15.23
C GLU A 27 3.25 4.28 -15.10
N ASN A 28 2.21 4.42 -14.27
CA ASN A 28 1.23 3.38 -13.97
C ASN A 28 1.82 2.06 -13.39
N LEU A 29 3.05 2.08 -12.89
CA LEU A 29 3.69 0.94 -12.23
C LEU A 29 4.09 1.31 -10.80
N TYR A 30 3.49 0.61 -9.84
CA TYR A 30 3.67 0.87 -8.42
C TYR A 30 4.07 -0.40 -7.67
N SER A 31 4.85 -0.23 -6.61
CA SER A 31 5.33 -1.30 -5.72
C SER A 31 4.84 -1.06 -4.29
N ASP A 32 4.38 -2.12 -3.62
CA ASP A 32 4.02 -2.10 -2.21
C ASP A 32 4.52 -3.35 -1.47
N TYR A 33 4.82 -3.20 -0.17
CA TYR A 33 5.24 -4.27 0.73
C TYR A 33 4.05 -4.96 1.42
N GLY A 34 2.87 -4.36 1.36
CA GLY A 34 1.64 -4.89 1.94
C GLY A 34 1.40 -6.33 1.50
N HIS A 35 1.33 -7.22 2.49
CA HIS A 35 1.13 -8.65 2.26
C HIS A 35 -0.06 -9.20 3.04
N HIS A 36 -0.57 -8.46 4.03
CA HIS A 36 -1.85 -8.73 4.65
C HIS A 36 -3.03 -8.20 3.81
N PRO A 37 -4.20 -8.87 3.84
CA PRO A 37 -5.39 -8.42 3.11
C PRO A 37 -5.78 -6.95 3.35
N VAL A 38 -5.66 -6.46 4.59
CA VAL A 38 -5.95 -5.05 4.93
C VAL A 38 -4.95 -4.09 4.30
N GLU A 39 -3.67 -4.44 4.25
CA GLU A 39 -2.64 -3.60 3.61
C GLU A 39 -2.85 -3.54 2.09
N ILE A 40 -3.14 -4.69 1.48
CA ILE A 40 -3.44 -4.80 0.04
C ILE A 40 -4.69 -3.98 -0.30
N GLN A 41 -5.70 -3.94 0.57
CA GLN A 41 -6.87 -3.10 0.40
C GLN A 41 -6.52 -1.62 0.32
N ALA A 42 -5.67 -1.14 1.24
CA ALA A 42 -5.24 0.25 1.26
C ALA A 42 -4.45 0.61 -0.01
N THR A 43 -3.56 -0.29 -0.47
CA THR A 43 -2.86 -0.14 -1.74
C THR A 43 -3.82 -0.06 -2.93
N LEU A 44 -4.82 -0.95 -3.01
CA LEU A 44 -5.82 -0.95 -4.08
C LEU A 44 -6.72 0.29 -4.05
N GLN A 45 -7.04 0.81 -2.87
CA GLN A 45 -7.81 2.05 -2.73
C GLN A 45 -7.04 3.22 -3.34
N MET A 46 -5.77 3.41 -2.97
CA MET A 46 -4.92 4.47 -3.54
C MET A 46 -4.74 4.28 -5.05
N ALA A 47 -4.58 3.05 -5.55
CA ALA A 47 -4.47 2.79 -6.98
C ALA A 47 -5.74 3.20 -7.75
N LYS A 48 -6.92 2.98 -7.16
CA LYS A 48 -8.22 3.36 -7.74
C LYS A 48 -8.48 4.86 -7.78
N GLU A 49 -7.81 5.62 -6.93
CA GLU A 49 -7.84 7.09 -7.00
C GLU A 49 -7.04 7.62 -8.20
N LEU A 50 -6.11 6.82 -8.73
CA LEU A 50 -5.28 7.19 -9.90
C LEU A 50 -5.84 6.65 -11.23
N SER A 51 -6.50 5.49 -11.22
CA SER A 51 -7.03 4.82 -12.42
C SER A 51 -8.25 3.97 -12.10
N ASN A 52 -9.21 3.92 -13.03
CA ASN A 52 -10.33 2.97 -12.94
C ASN A 52 -9.90 1.53 -13.30
N ASP A 53 -8.86 1.39 -14.10
CA ASP A 53 -8.31 0.11 -14.56
C ASP A 53 -7.06 -0.23 -13.72
N VAL A 54 -7.24 -1.08 -12.71
CA VAL A 54 -6.18 -1.47 -11.77
C VAL A 54 -5.96 -2.98 -11.84
N VAL A 55 -4.71 -3.39 -12.02
CA VAL A 55 -4.28 -4.79 -11.96
C VAL A 55 -3.34 -4.97 -10.78
N LEU A 56 -3.60 -5.99 -9.96
CA LEU A 56 -2.75 -6.38 -8.84
C LEU A 56 -1.94 -7.63 -9.19
N VAL A 57 -0.62 -7.53 -9.11
CA VAL A 57 0.28 -8.69 -9.09
C VAL A 57 0.68 -8.94 -7.64
N TYR A 58 0.19 -10.04 -7.06
CA TYR A 58 0.38 -10.36 -5.66
C TYR A 58 1.17 -11.66 -5.47
N GLN A 59 2.16 -11.62 -4.58
CA GLN A 59 2.90 -12.79 -4.10
C GLN A 59 2.60 -12.99 -2.60
N PRO A 60 1.94 -14.09 -2.21
CA PRO A 60 1.74 -14.42 -0.80
C PRO A 60 3.05 -14.57 -0.04
N HIS A 61 3.09 -14.03 1.18
CA HIS A 61 4.28 -14.11 2.03
C HIS A 61 4.18 -15.30 2.99
N GLN A 62 4.90 -16.38 2.66
CA GLN A 62 5.03 -17.63 3.42
C GLN A 62 3.73 -18.45 3.54
N ASN A 63 3.84 -19.77 3.33
CA ASN A 63 2.70 -20.69 3.34
C ASN A 63 1.96 -20.72 4.68
N VAL A 64 2.69 -20.64 5.80
CA VAL A 64 2.11 -20.71 7.16
C VAL A 64 1.20 -19.51 7.41
N ARG A 65 1.68 -18.29 7.14
CA ARG A 65 0.91 -17.06 7.32
C ARG A 65 -0.32 -17.05 6.41
N GLN A 66 -0.17 -17.50 5.16
CA GLN A 66 -1.29 -17.59 4.23
C GLN A 66 -2.36 -18.57 4.74
N HIS A 67 -1.97 -19.71 5.31
CA HIS A 67 -2.91 -20.67 5.89
C HIS A 67 -3.66 -20.07 7.09
N GLU A 68 -2.96 -19.37 7.99
CA GLU A 68 -3.55 -18.75 9.19
C GLU A 68 -4.59 -17.69 8.86
N ILE A 69 -4.39 -16.94 7.76
CA ILE A 69 -5.25 -15.81 7.40
C ILE A 69 -6.10 -16.08 6.16
N ILE A 70 -6.18 -17.31 5.67
CA ILE A 70 -6.87 -17.65 4.41
C ILE A 70 -8.33 -17.19 4.42
N GLY A 71 -9.02 -17.29 5.58
CA GLY A 71 -10.40 -16.83 5.75
C GLY A 71 -10.58 -15.30 5.62
N GLN A 72 -9.50 -14.54 5.68
CA GLN A 72 -9.52 -13.08 5.47
C GLN A 72 -9.41 -12.70 3.99
N TYR A 73 -9.00 -13.61 3.10
CA TYR A 73 -9.02 -13.38 1.64
C TYR A 73 -10.45 -13.49 1.12
N THR A 74 -11.22 -12.43 1.34
CA THR A 74 -12.61 -12.33 0.89
C THR A 74 -12.71 -11.43 -0.35
N LYS A 75 -13.85 -11.49 -1.04
CA LYS A 75 -14.18 -10.58 -2.16
C LYS A 75 -14.12 -9.09 -1.79
N ARG A 76 -14.15 -8.76 -0.49
CA ARG A 76 -13.95 -7.39 -0.02
C ARG A 76 -12.53 -6.88 -0.31
N TYR A 77 -11.55 -7.77 -0.27
CA TYR A 77 -10.13 -7.47 -0.44
C TYR A 77 -9.61 -7.82 -1.84
N PHE A 78 -10.22 -8.84 -2.46
CA PHE A 78 -9.90 -9.33 -3.81
C PHE A 78 -11.21 -9.54 -4.61
N PRO A 79 -11.86 -8.46 -5.08
CA PRO A 79 -13.09 -8.54 -5.87
C PRO A 79 -12.87 -9.13 -7.27
#